data_AF-A0A9P5TKQ4-F1
#
_entry.id   AF-A0A9P5TKQ4-F1
#
_cell.length_a   1.000
_cell.length_b   1.000
_cell.length_c   1.000
_cell.angle_alpha   90.00
_cell.angle_beta   90.00
_cell.angle_gamma   90.00
#
_symmetry.space_group_name_H-M   'P 1'
#
loop_
_entity.id
_entity.type
_entity.pdbx_description
1 polymer ?
#
loop_
_entity_poly.entity_id
_entity_poly.type
_entity_poly.pdbx_seq_one_letter_code
_entity_poly.pdbx_strand_id
1 'polypeptide(L)'
;MVFESDTVEETAFFFSSVSKFSNLRTLRLYFPPVFEEEHKDEFDDIIPPISPNRTLQIAIFNALATLNPKTNFTLHTLEIHSLLALPNEGIRSPRFSPLLHSLHTLLISVVTNNRDEFEMQYDDDYIHFWKTDTYSLLTRTAETLTSLTLSSDINTSAFAAPIRSGTRSHSQSCSRSH
;
A
#
# COMPACT_ATOMS: atom_id res chain seq x y z
N MET A 1 -19.75 2.49 11.76
CA MET A 1 -20.47 3.50 10.95
C MET A 1 -20.24 3.12 9.50
N VAL A 2 -21.29 2.93 8.73
CA VAL A 2 -21.21 2.59 7.30
C VAL A 2 -21.72 3.83 6.57
N PHE A 3 -20.92 4.34 5.63
CA PHE A 3 -21.29 5.47 4.79
C PHE A 3 -21.48 4.93 3.37
N GLU A 4 -22.62 5.20 2.78
CA GLU A 4 -22.87 5.00 1.36
C GLU A 4 -22.62 6.34 0.66
N SER A 5 -21.84 6.32 -0.41
CA SER A 5 -21.43 7.50 -1.18
C SER A 5 -21.38 7.10 -2.64
N ASP A 6 -21.95 7.92 -3.50
CA ASP A 6 -22.06 7.61 -4.93
C ASP A 6 -20.86 8.14 -5.73
N THR A 7 -20.05 9.01 -5.13
CA THR A 7 -18.89 9.64 -5.77
C THR A 7 -17.60 9.56 -4.93
N VAL A 8 -16.46 9.72 -5.60
CA VAL A 8 -15.14 9.78 -4.97
C VAL A 8 -14.99 11.05 -4.13
N GLU A 9 -15.52 12.17 -4.61
CA GLU A 9 -15.44 13.49 -3.99
C GLU A 9 -16.21 13.54 -2.68
N GLU A 10 -17.42 12.98 -2.65
CA GLU A 10 -18.21 12.85 -1.42
C GLU A 10 -17.50 11.96 -0.42
N THR A 11 -16.98 10.82 -0.86
CA THR A 11 -16.20 9.92 0.01
C THR A 11 -15.01 10.66 0.62
N ALA A 12 -14.20 11.34 -0.20
CA ALA A 12 -13.05 12.12 0.26
C ALA A 12 -13.47 13.23 1.24
N PHE A 13 -14.59 13.92 0.97
CA PHE A 13 -15.13 14.93 1.86
C PHE A 13 -15.50 14.34 3.24
N PHE A 14 -16.11 13.16 3.30
CA PHE A 14 -16.38 12.48 4.57
C PHE A 14 -15.09 12.19 5.35
N PHE A 15 -14.06 11.69 4.67
CA PHE A 15 -12.77 11.41 5.29
C PHE A 15 -12.05 12.66 5.80
N SER A 16 -12.21 13.81 5.14
CA SER A 16 -11.69 15.10 5.64
C SER A 16 -12.34 15.54 6.96
N SER A 17 -13.56 15.04 7.23
CA SER A 17 -14.34 15.36 8.43
C SER A 17 -14.17 14.36 9.58
N VAL A 18 -13.34 13.32 9.41
CA VAL A 18 -13.18 12.24 10.42
C VAL A 18 -12.73 12.78 11.79
N SER A 19 -11.96 13.87 11.81
CA SER A 19 -11.54 14.53 13.07
C SER A 19 -12.70 15.07 13.92
N LYS A 20 -13.91 15.25 13.34
CA LYS A 20 -15.11 15.65 14.08
C LYS A 20 -15.62 14.55 15.03
N PHE A 21 -15.21 13.30 14.81
CA PHE A 21 -15.57 12.16 15.66
C PHE A 21 -14.50 11.92 16.72
N SER A 22 -14.51 12.70 17.81
CA SER A 22 -13.50 12.67 18.88
C SER A 22 -13.31 11.31 19.55
N ASN A 23 -14.33 10.45 19.52
CA ASN A 23 -14.29 9.10 20.08
C ASN A 23 -13.86 8.02 19.07
N LEU A 24 -13.60 8.37 17.81
CA LEU A 24 -13.18 7.40 16.81
C LEU A 24 -11.72 6.99 17.07
N ARG A 25 -11.54 5.75 17.53
CA ARG A 25 -10.22 5.15 17.81
C ARG A 25 -9.76 4.17 16.74
N THR A 26 -10.68 3.69 15.92
CA THR A 26 -10.42 2.66 14.92
C THR A 26 -10.94 3.13 13.58
N LEU A 27 -10.09 3.08 12.57
CA LEU A 27 -10.45 3.33 11.19
C LEU A 27 -10.11 2.09 10.37
N ARG A 28 -11.13 1.56 9.69
CA ARG A 28 -10.99 0.41 8.79
C ARG A 28 -11.38 0.84 7.39
N LEU A 29 -10.46 0.70 6.45
CA LEU A 29 -10.67 0.98 5.04
C LEU A 29 -10.73 -0.35 4.30
N TYR A 30 -11.85 -0.62 3.63
CA TYR A 30 -12.03 -1.80 2.80
C TYR A 30 -12.18 -1.34 1.36
N PHE A 31 -11.16 -1.61 0.56
CA PHE A 31 -11.23 -1.35 -0.87
C PHE A 31 -11.70 -2.61 -1.60
N PRO A 32 -12.55 -2.49 -2.63
CA PRO A 32 -12.88 -3.63 -3.48
C PRO A 32 -11.59 -4.18 -4.13
N PRO A 33 -11.35 -5.51 -4.13
CA PRO A 33 -10.12 -6.09 -4.67
C PRO A 33 -10.07 -6.06 -6.21
N VAL A 34 -11.19 -5.85 -6.90
CA VAL A 34 -11.31 -5.89 -8.37
C VAL A 34 -12.25 -4.79 -8.83
N PHE A 35 -11.91 -4.10 -9.92
CA PHE A 35 -12.92 -3.42 -10.74
C PHE A 35 -13.23 -4.33 -11.91
N GLU A 36 -14.51 -4.69 -12.06
CA GLU A 36 -15.02 -5.39 -13.24
C GLU A 36 -14.76 -4.52 -14.48
N GLU A 37 -13.89 -4.97 -15.37
CA GLU A 37 -13.65 -4.33 -16.66
C GLU A 37 -14.89 -4.52 -17.56
N GLU A 38 -15.76 -3.50 -17.63
CA GLU A 38 -16.63 -3.29 -18.79
C GLU A 38 -16.09 -2.22 -19.74
N HIS A 39 -14.85 -1.75 -19.56
CA HIS A 39 -14.19 -0.90 -20.55
C HIS A 39 -13.50 -1.76 -21.59
N LYS A 40 -14.30 -2.13 -22.60
CA LYS A 40 -13.85 -2.69 -23.88
C LYS A 40 -12.62 -1.93 -24.39
N ASP A 41 -11.54 -2.67 -24.56
CA ASP A 41 -10.31 -2.28 -25.25
C ASP A 41 -10.59 -1.95 -26.73
N GLU A 42 -11.08 -0.75 -27.03
CA GLU A 42 -11.21 -0.28 -28.42
C GLU A 42 -10.36 0.96 -28.74
N PHE A 43 -9.51 1.44 -27.82
CA PHE A 43 -8.62 2.59 -28.08
C PHE A 43 -7.19 2.37 -27.58
N ASP A 44 -6.39 1.72 -28.43
CA ASP A 44 -5.01 1.24 -28.23
C ASP A 44 -3.91 2.31 -28.06
N ASP A 45 -4.21 3.61 -27.94
CA ASP A 45 -3.15 4.66 -27.97
C ASP A 45 -3.23 5.71 -26.85
N ILE A 46 -4.14 5.58 -25.87
CA ILE A 46 -4.28 6.54 -24.78
C ILE A 46 -3.82 5.90 -23.49
N ILE A 47 -2.87 6.54 -22.78
CA ILE A 47 -2.44 6.17 -21.42
C ILE A 47 -3.69 5.78 -20.63
N PRO A 48 -3.81 4.52 -20.19
CA PRO A 48 -5.06 4.05 -19.63
C PRO A 48 -5.39 4.90 -18.40
N PRO A 49 -6.64 5.38 -18.28
CA PRO A 49 -7.03 6.21 -17.15
C PRO A 49 -6.77 5.47 -15.84
N ILE A 50 -6.39 6.24 -14.80
CA ILE A 50 -6.24 5.71 -13.44
C ILE A 50 -7.55 4.99 -13.07
N SER A 51 -7.44 3.74 -12.61
CA SER A 51 -8.64 2.96 -12.26
C SER A 51 -9.48 3.69 -11.19
N PRO A 52 -10.82 3.59 -11.23
CA PRO A 52 -11.67 4.29 -10.26
C PRO A 52 -11.33 3.93 -8.80
N ASN A 53 -10.98 2.66 -8.52
CA ASN A 53 -10.49 2.23 -7.21
C ASN A 53 -9.22 2.99 -6.80
N ARG A 54 -8.27 3.14 -7.72
CA ARG A 54 -7.03 3.86 -7.44
C ARG A 54 -7.31 5.34 -7.15
N THR A 55 -8.19 5.95 -7.94
CA THR A 55 -8.64 7.34 -7.73
C THR A 55 -9.27 7.50 -6.36
N LEU A 56 -10.14 6.57 -5.94
CA LEU A 56 -10.77 6.56 -4.62
C LEU A 56 -9.74 6.43 -3.48
N GLN A 57 -8.81 5.48 -3.58
CA GLN A 57 -7.75 5.28 -2.59
C GLN A 57 -6.93 6.56 -2.40
N ILE A 58 -6.46 7.17 -3.50
CA ILE A 58 -5.70 8.43 -3.47
C ILE A 58 -6.53 9.54 -2.80
N ALA A 59 -7.80 9.69 -3.16
CA ALA A 59 -8.65 10.74 -2.62
C ALA A 59 -8.85 10.60 -1.11
N ILE A 60 -9.04 9.38 -0.60
CA ILE A 60 -9.18 9.10 0.83
C ILE A 60 -7.88 9.43 1.60
N PHE A 61 -6.72 8.95 1.13
CA PHE A 61 -5.46 9.24 1.81
C PHE A 61 -5.11 10.73 1.77
N ASN A 62 -5.39 11.42 0.67
CA ASN A 62 -5.24 12.87 0.59
C ASN A 62 -6.16 13.59 1.57
N ALA A 63 -7.43 13.19 1.67
CA ALA A 63 -8.37 13.76 2.63
C ALA A 63 -7.91 13.55 4.06
N LEU A 64 -7.45 12.34 4.42
CA LEU A 64 -6.89 12.05 5.74
C LEU A 64 -5.62 12.88 6.02
N ALA A 65 -4.80 13.14 5.02
CA ALA A 65 -3.63 14.02 5.13
C ALA A 65 -4.00 15.51 5.31
N THR A 66 -5.26 15.90 5.17
CA THR A 66 -5.72 17.27 5.49
C THR A 66 -6.19 17.43 6.94
N LEU A 67 -6.24 16.36 7.73
CA LEU A 67 -6.71 16.42 9.10
C LEU A 67 -5.83 17.34 9.95
N ASN A 68 -6.47 18.26 10.66
CA ASN A 68 -5.77 19.27 11.44
C ASN A 68 -5.15 18.62 12.69
N PRO A 69 -3.81 18.70 12.87
CA PRO A 69 -3.13 18.13 14.04
C PRO A 69 -3.55 18.78 15.37
N LYS A 70 -4.23 19.92 15.34
CA LYS A 70 -4.75 20.60 16.55
C LYS A 70 -6.07 20.03 17.08
N THR A 71 -6.64 19.02 16.43
CA THR A 71 -7.87 18.38 16.90
C THR A 71 -7.55 17.32 17.96
N ASN A 72 -8.42 17.12 18.96
CA ASN A 72 -8.30 16.03 19.95
C ASN A 72 -8.56 14.63 19.35
N PHE A 73 -8.37 14.49 18.04
CA PHE A 73 -8.56 13.25 17.31
C PHE A 73 -7.33 12.38 17.51
N THR A 74 -7.53 11.16 17.99
CA THR A 74 -6.45 10.21 18.25
C THR A 74 -6.88 8.85 17.77
N LEU A 75 -6.20 8.37 16.73
CA LEU A 75 -6.41 7.06 16.13
C LEU A 75 -5.45 6.05 16.76
N HIS A 76 -5.97 4.91 17.22
CA HIS A 76 -5.17 3.82 17.79
C HIS A 76 -5.05 2.63 16.84
N THR A 77 -6.04 2.42 15.99
CA THR A 77 -6.08 1.29 15.06
C THR A 77 -6.38 1.78 13.65
N LEU A 78 -5.52 1.40 12.72
CA LEU A 78 -5.69 1.64 11.29
C LEU A 78 -5.58 0.29 10.59
N GLU A 79 -6.66 -0.10 9.93
CA GLU A 79 -6.69 -1.28 9.09
C GLU A 79 -6.99 -0.84 7.66
N ILE A 80 -6.13 -1.25 6.73
CA ILE A 80 -6.26 -0.96 5.31
C ILE A 80 -6.30 -2.30 4.60
N HIS A 81 -7.43 -2.60 3.96
CA HIS A 81 -7.66 -3.86 3.26
C HIS A 81 -7.73 -3.62 1.76
N SER A 82 -7.05 -4.48 1.00
CA SER A 82 -6.97 -4.40 -0.47
C SER A 82 -6.40 -3.09 -0.99
N LEU A 83 -5.35 -2.59 -0.35
CA LEU A 83 -4.58 -1.44 -0.83
C LEU A 83 -3.85 -1.80 -2.12
N LEU A 84 -3.97 -0.98 -3.18
CA LEU A 84 -3.18 -1.19 -4.39
C LEU A 84 -1.71 -0.85 -4.11
N ALA A 85 -0.82 -1.80 -4.43
CA ALA A 85 0.63 -1.71 -4.27
C ALA A 85 1.31 -0.70 -5.22
N LEU A 86 0.80 0.53 -5.29
CA LEU A 86 1.26 1.58 -6.20
C LEU A 86 1.61 2.85 -5.41
N PRO A 87 2.52 3.71 -5.90
CA PRO A 87 3.00 4.90 -5.17
C PRO A 87 1.90 5.88 -4.76
N ASN A 88 1.74 6.17 -3.46
CA ASN A 88 0.64 7.00 -2.94
C ASN A 88 1.20 8.25 -2.22
N GLU A 89 1.09 9.41 -2.88
CA GLU A 89 1.59 10.68 -2.33
C GLU A 89 0.87 11.09 -1.03
N GLY A 90 -0.40 10.74 -0.88
CA GLY A 90 -1.17 11.01 0.35
C GLY A 90 -0.58 10.28 1.55
N ILE A 91 -0.23 9.00 1.37
CA ILE A 91 0.47 8.19 2.38
C ILE A 91 1.84 8.80 2.70
N ARG A 92 2.63 9.14 1.66
CA ARG A 92 3.98 9.69 1.81
C ARG A 92 4.00 11.10 2.41
N SER A 93 2.88 11.82 2.32
CA SER A 93 2.77 13.18 2.84
C SER A 93 3.12 13.27 4.32
N PRO A 94 4.02 14.20 4.73
CA PRO A 94 4.26 14.47 6.15
C PRO A 94 3.00 14.90 6.90
N ARG A 95 1.99 15.43 6.19
CA ARG A 95 0.71 15.81 6.79
C ARG A 95 -0.16 14.62 7.21
N PHE A 96 0.17 13.41 6.76
CA PHE A 96 -0.48 12.18 7.22
C PHE A 96 0.05 11.70 8.58
N SER A 97 1.26 12.13 8.98
CA SER A 97 1.94 11.72 10.21
C SER A 97 1.15 11.94 11.51
N PRO A 98 0.35 13.01 11.69
CA PRO A 98 -0.46 13.20 12.89
C PRO A 98 -1.44 12.04 13.13
N LEU A 99 -1.93 11.39 12.07
CA LEU A 99 -2.83 10.24 12.17
C LEU A 99 -2.10 8.96 12.64
N LEU A 100 -0.78 8.93 12.48
CA LEU A 100 0.07 7.78 12.76
C LEU A 100 0.71 7.83 14.16
N HIS A 101 0.86 9.01 14.75
CA HIS A 101 1.67 9.19 15.96
C HIS A 101 1.18 8.39 17.17
N SER A 102 -0.14 8.20 17.29
CA SER A 102 -0.75 7.45 18.41
C SER A 102 -1.21 6.04 18.03
N LEU A 103 -0.73 5.54 16.88
CA LEU A 103 -1.18 4.27 16.33
C LEU A 103 -0.52 3.09 17.06
N HIS A 104 -1.34 2.22 17.64
CA HIS A 104 -0.89 1.01 18.34
C HIS A 104 -1.04 -0.24 17.47
N THR A 105 -1.98 -0.22 16.52
CA THR A 105 -2.26 -1.34 15.62
C THR A 105 -2.33 -0.84 14.19
N LEU A 106 -1.51 -1.46 13.33
CA LEU A 106 -1.47 -1.22 11.90
C LEU A 106 -1.65 -2.54 11.18
N LEU A 107 -2.69 -2.63 10.36
CA LEU A 107 -2.89 -3.72 9.42
C LEU A 107 -2.91 -3.15 8.01
N ILE A 108 -2.08 -3.70 7.13
CA ILE A 108 -2.08 -3.39 5.71
C ILE A 108 -2.17 -4.72 4.96
N SER A 109 -3.29 -4.93 4.26
CA SER A 109 -3.44 -5.96 3.25
C SER A 109 -3.38 -5.29 1.88
N VAL A 110 -2.46 -5.78 1.07
CA VAL A 110 -2.12 -5.25 -0.25
C VAL A 110 -2.62 -6.21 -1.32
N VAL A 111 -3.14 -5.66 -2.40
CA VAL A 111 -3.45 -6.39 -3.64
C VAL A 111 -2.59 -5.84 -4.78
N THR A 112 -2.09 -6.74 -5.60
CA THR A 112 -1.44 -6.43 -6.86
C THR A 112 -2.48 -6.26 -7.94
N ASN A 113 -2.31 -5.21 -8.74
CA ASN A 113 -3.24 -4.89 -9.81
C ASN A 113 -3.24 -6.06 -10.80
N ASN A 114 -4.39 -6.71 -11.04
CA ASN A 114 -4.45 -7.93 -11.84
C ASN A 114 -4.31 -7.68 -13.35
N ARG A 115 -4.17 -6.44 -13.84
CA ARG A 115 -4.02 -6.19 -15.29
C ARG A 115 -3.05 -7.22 -15.83
N ASP A 116 -3.57 -8.13 -16.66
CA ASP A 116 -2.99 -9.44 -16.97
C ASP A 116 -1.63 -9.35 -17.69
N GLU A 117 -1.14 -8.14 -17.88
CA GLU A 117 0.15 -7.80 -18.45
C GLU A 117 1.06 -7.26 -17.34
N PHE A 118 1.71 -8.19 -16.62
CA PHE A 118 2.96 -7.92 -15.91
C PHE A 118 4.05 -7.57 -16.93
N GLU A 119 3.91 -6.43 -17.62
CA GLU A 119 5.01 -5.78 -18.28
C GLU A 119 5.97 -5.25 -17.21
N MET A 120 7.27 -5.41 -17.46
CA MET A 120 8.38 -5.22 -16.51
C MET A 120 8.38 -3.90 -15.69
N GLN A 121 7.54 -2.92 -16.02
CA GLN A 121 7.42 -1.64 -15.29
C GLN A 121 6.60 -1.73 -13.99
N TYR A 122 5.66 -2.68 -13.84
CA TYR A 122 4.81 -2.75 -12.64
C TYR A 122 5.47 -3.48 -11.45
N ASP A 123 6.49 -4.31 -11.70
CA ASP A 123 7.33 -4.89 -10.65
C ASP A 123 8.07 -3.79 -9.87
N ASP A 124 8.50 -2.73 -10.56
CA ASP A 124 9.20 -1.59 -9.94
C ASP A 124 8.27 -0.82 -9.00
N ASP A 125 7.00 -0.60 -9.38
CA ASP A 125 6.02 0.08 -8.53
C ASP A 125 5.65 -0.74 -7.29
N TYR A 126 5.45 -2.05 -7.44
CA TYR A 126 5.20 -2.94 -6.31
C TYR A 126 6.38 -2.94 -5.35
N ILE A 127 7.60 -3.10 -5.86
CA ILE A 127 8.83 -3.05 -5.07
C ILE A 127 8.99 -1.67 -4.41
N HIS A 128 8.70 -0.58 -5.13
CA HIS A 128 8.74 0.78 -4.63
C HIS A 128 7.77 0.98 -3.47
N PHE A 129 6.54 0.48 -3.59
CA PHE A 129 5.54 0.56 -2.53
C PHE A 129 6.05 -0.06 -1.22
N TRP A 130 6.67 -1.24 -1.29
CA TRP A 130 7.23 -1.88 -0.09
C TRP A 130 8.47 -1.16 0.45
N LYS A 131 9.37 -0.71 -0.43
CA LYS A 131 10.62 -0.06 -0.03
C LYS A 131 10.45 1.38 0.44
N THR A 132 9.45 2.09 -0.07
CA THR A 132 9.29 3.53 0.10
C THR A 132 8.03 3.86 0.88
N ASP A 133 6.84 3.56 0.36
CA ASP A 133 5.58 3.94 1.00
C ASP A 133 5.37 3.20 2.33
N THR A 134 5.58 1.89 2.36
CA THR A 134 5.47 1.08 3.58
C THR A 134 6.55 1.45 4.59
N TYR A 135 7.80 1.61 4.15
CA TYR A 135 8.88 2.06 5.03
C TYR A 135 8.59 3.43 5.65
N SER A 136 8.07 4.38 4.87
CA SER A 136 7.67 5.70 5.35
C SER A 136 6.55 5.62 6.39
N LEU A 137 5.57 4.73 6.23
CA LEU A 137 4.53 4.49 7.23
C LEU A 137 5.13 3.94 8.52
N LEU A 138 5.92 2.87 8.42
CA LEU A 138 6.46 2.15 9.58
C LEU A 138 7.39 3.02 10.42
N THR A 139 8.25 3.80 9.78
CA THR A 139 9.18 4.70 10.49
C THR A 139 8.45 5.75 11.32
N ARG A 140 7.25 6.20 10.89
CA ARG A 140 6.44 7.18 11.62
C ARG A 140 5.59 6.58 12.73
N THR A 141 5.36 5.27 12.71
CA THR A 141 4.60 4.54 13.74
C THR A 141 5.49 3.77 14.72
N ALA A 142 6.80 3.67 14.46
CA ALA A 142 7.68 2.70 15.12
C ALA A 142 7.71 2.80 16.65
N GLU A 143 7.55 3.99 17.22
CA GLU A 143 7.64 4.22 18.66
C GLU A 143 6.38 3.78 19.43
N THR A 144 5.23 3.72 18.78
CA THR A 144 3.93 3.47 19.43
C THR A 144 3.27 2.17 19.01
N LEU A 145 3.73 1.57 17.91
CA LEU A 145 3.13 0.38 17.33
C LEU A 145 3.43 -0.88 18.16
N THR A 146 2.37 -1.53 18.67
CA THR A 146 2.46 -2.80 19.41
C THR A 146 2.01 -4.00 18.59
N SER A 147 1.27 -3.77 17.50
CA SER A 147 0.80 -4.80 16.59
C SER A 147 0.91 -4.35 15.14
N LEU A 148 1.62 -5.13 14.33
CA LEU A 148 1.81 -4.90 12.91
C LEU A 148 1.41 -6.16 12.14
N THR A 149 0.54 -6.00 11.14
CA THR A 149 0.23 -7.05 10.17
C THR A 149 0.40 -6.49 8.77
N LEU A 150 1.28 -7.12 7.98
CA LEU A 150 1.47 -6.83 6.57
C LEU A 150 1.13 -8.10 5.79
N SER A 151 0.23 -7.99 4.84
CA SER A 151 -0.22 -9.10 4.00
C SER A 151 -0.18 -8.67 2.53
N SER A 152 0.31 -9.56 1.67
CA SER A 152 0.30 -9.41 0.22
C SER A 152 -0.42 -10.61 -0.39
N ASP A 153 -1.13 -10.37 -1.48
CA ASP A 153 -1.73 -11.40 -2.33
C ASP A 153 -0.67 -12.14 -3.18
N ILE A 154 0.48 -11.51 -3.46
CA ILE A 154 1.62 -12.16 -4.09
C ILE A 154 2.46 -12.90 -3.06
N ASN A 155 2.76 -14.16 -3.35
CA ASN A 155 3.77 -14.91 -2.63
C ASN A 155 5.19 -14.41 -2.98
N THR A 156 5.70 -13.47 -2.18
CA THR A 156 7.01 -12.86 -2.40
C THR A 156 8.20 -13.80 -2.14
N SER A 157 7.98 -15.02 -1.63
CA SER A 157 9.04 -16.01 -1.45
C SER A 157 9.70 -16.44 -2.77
N ALA A 158 9.05 -16.21 -3.92
CA ALA A 158 9.62 -16.44 -5.24
C ALA A 158 10.70 -15.41 -5.65
N PHE A 159 10.72 -14.21 -5.05
CA PHE A 159 11.73 -13.18 -5.35
C PHE A 159 13.03 -13.34 -4.57
N ALA A 160 13.05 -14.22 -3.57
CA ALA A 160 14.27 -14.64 -2.90
C ALA A 160 15.05 -15.58 -3.84
N ALA A 161 15.70 -15.03 -4.87
CA ALA A 161 16.70 -15.77 -5.61
C ALA A 161 17.71 -16.36 -4.62
N PRO A 162 18.10 -17.64 -4.75
CA PRO A 162 19.09 -18.22 -3.87
C PRO A 162 20.36 -17.37 -4.00
N ILE A 163 20.84 -16.85 -2.87
CA ILE A 163 22.18 -16.31 -2.75
C ILE A 163 23.09 -17.44 -3.25
N ARG A 164 23.54 -17.35 -4.51
CA ARG A 164 24.51 -18.28 -5.07
C ARG A 164 25.79 -18.06 -4.28
N SER A 165 25.96 -18.83 -3.21
CA SER A 165 27.23 -19.02 -2.52
C SER A 165 28.17 -19.67 -3.54
N GLY A 166 28.86 -18.83 -4.31
CA GLY A 166 29.90 -19.23 -5.24
C GLY A 166 31.14 -19.70 -4.49
N THR A 167 31.08 -20.86 -3.84
CA THR A 167 32.29 -21.61 -3.50
C THR A 167 32.60 -22.53 -4.67
N ARG A 168 33.31 -21.99 -5.65
CA ARG A 168 33.92 -22.75 -6.74
C ARG A 168 35.13 -23.48 -6.17
N SER A 169 34.94 -24.67 -5.61
CA SER A 169 36.03 -25.57 -5.26
C SER A 169 36.59 -26.19 -6.54
N HIS A 170 37.61 -25.56 -7.12
CA HIS A 170 38.47 -26.22 -8.10
C HIS A 170 39.41 -27.18 -7.37
N SER A 171 39.06 -28.47 -7.34
CA SER A 171 40.04 -29.54 -7.13
C SER A 171 40.43 -30.09 -8.50
N GLN A 172 41.54 -29.58 -9.06
CA GLN A 172 42.24 -30.25 -10.15
C GLN A 172 43.06 -31.40 -9.55
N SER A 173 42.61 -32.63 -9.75
CA SER A 173 43.42 -33.83 -9.55
C SER A 173 44.31 -34.03 -10.79
N CYS A 174 45.61 -33.84 -10.63
CA CYS A 174 46.60 -34.15 -11.66
C CYS A 174 47.07 -35.61 -11.48
N SER A 175 46.61 -36.50 -12.34
CA SER A 175 47.03 -37.90 -12.39
C SER A 175 48.37 -38.02 -13.12
N ARG A 176 49.43 -38.38 -12.40
CA ARG A 176 50.69 -38.85 -13.01
C ARG A 176 50.47 -40.28 -13.53
N SER A 177 50.72 -40.48 -14.81
CA SER A 177 50.91 -41.80 -15.42
C SER A 177 52.38 -41.98 -15.76
N HIS A 178 52.84 -43.23 -15.67
CA HIS A 178 54.20 -43.76 -15.76
C HIS A 178 55.07 -43.24 -16.91
#